data_AF-A0A520G9K8-F1
#
_entry.id   AF-A0A520G9K8-F1
#
_cell.length_a   1.000
_cell.length_b   1.000
_cell.length_c   1.000
_cell.angle_alpha   90.00
_cell.angle_beta   90.00
_cell.angle_gamma   90.00
#
_symmetry.space_group_name_H-M   'P 1'
#
loop_
_entity.id
_entity.type
_entity.pdbx_description
1 polymer ?
#
loop_
_entity_poly.entity_id
_entity_poly.type
_entity_poly.pdbx_seq_one_letter_code
_entity_poly.pdbx_strand_id
1 'polypeptide(L)'
;MAASRTRVVTTLGTAQTLAWASSYYLPAMLARPMAAELGVAEPTVFAAFSVALVVSAFVGPHSGRRIDRWGGRPVLMATSALFAVGLAAMALASGPVSLFAAWLVMG
;
A
#
# COMPACT_ATOMS: atom_id res chain seq x y z
N MET A 1 -2.80 28.42 -12.52
CA MET A 1 -1.87 27.96 -13.59
C MET A 1 -2.10 26.46 -13.79
N ALA A 2 -2.56 26.04 -14.97
CA ALA A 2 -2.65 24.62 -15.29
C ALA A 2 -1.22 24.05 -15.31
N ALA A 3 -0.93 23.04 -14.47
CA ALA A 3 0.36 22.36 -14.54
C ALA A 3 0.56 21.80 -15.95
N SER A 4 1.78 21.93 -16.50
CA SER A 4 2.05 21.36 -17.83
C SER A 4 1.78 19.85 -17.79
N ARG A 5 1.21 19.32 -18.88
CA ARG A 5 0.87 17.89 -19.02
C ARG A 5 2.06 17.01 -18.65
N THR A 6 3.27 17.41 -19.07
CA THR A 6 4.53 16.76 -18.73
C THR A 6 4.77 16.69 -17.23
N ARG A 7 4.60 17.80 -16.49
CA ARG A 7 4.78 17.81 -15.03
C ARG A 7 3.81 16.85 -14.34
N VAL A 8 2.55 16.79 -14.77
CA VAL A 8 1.55 15.87 -14.20
C VAL A 8 1.94 14.42 -14.46
N VAL A 9 2.29 14.08 -15.71
CA VAL A 9 2.67 12.73 -16.10
C VAL A 9 3.93 12.26 -15.37
N THR A 10 4.98 13.08 -15.32
CA THR A 10 6.22 12.72 -14.62
C THR A 10 6.00 12.55 -13.13
N THR A 11 5.26 13.46 -12.48
CA THR A 11 5.00 13.36 -11.03
C THR A 11 4.18 12.12 -10.69
N LEU A 12 3.08 11.89 -11.43
CA LEU A 12 2.23 10.73 -11.19
C LEU A 12 2.95 9.43 -11.54
N GLY A 13 3.67 9.39 -12.67
CA GLY A 13 4.43 8.21 -13.09
C GLY A 13 5.42 7.79 -12.01
N THR A 14 6.27 8.70 -11.54
CA THR A 14 7.24 8.41 -10.48
C THR A 14 6.56 7.98 -9.18
N ALA A 15 5.50 8.69 -8.76
CA ALA A 15 4.77 8.33 -7.54
C ALA A 15 4.12 6.95 -7.63
N GLN A 16 3.56 6.58 -8.78
CA GLN A 16 2.98 5.25 -9.01
C GLN A 16 4.07 4.17 -9.04
N THR A 17 5.20 4.41 -9.70
CA THR A 17 6.34 3.47 -9.68
C THR A 17 6.79 3.18 -8.25
N LEU A 18 6.96 4.21 -7.43
CA LEU A 18 7.30 4.05 -6.01
C LEU A 18 6.22 3.30 -5.25
N ALA A 19 4.94 3.63 -5.47
CA ALA A 19 3.82 2.95 -4.82
C ALA A 19 3.82 1.45 -5.12
N TRP A 20 4.00 1.03 -6.38
CA TRP A 20 4.06 -0.38 -6.77
C TRP A 20 5.29 -1.09 -6.20
N ALA A 21 6.46 -0.44 -6.25
CA ALA A 21 7.70 -1.00 -5.68
C ALA A 21 7.61 -1.25 -4.17
N SER A 22 7.03 -0.29 -3.44
CA SER A 22 6.90 -0.36 -1.98
C SER A 22 5.64 -1.07 -1.47
N SER A 23 4.80 -1.62 -2.35
CA SER A 23 3.60 -2.40 -1.97
C SER A 23 3.67 -3.83 -2.49
N TYR A 24 3.29 -4.03 -3.76
CA TYR A 24 3.14 -5.33 -4.38
C TYR A 24 4.44 -6.11 -4.51
N TYR A 25 5.56 -5.42 -4.75
CA TYR A 25 6.87 -6.08 -4.83
C TYR A 25 7.54 -6.27 -3.47
N LEU A 26 7.00 -5.67 -2.42
CA LEU A 26 7.58 -5.71 -1.09
C LEU A 26 7.66 -7.13 -0.51
N PRO A 27 6.61 -7.98 -0.55
CA PRO A 27 6.72 -9.37 -0.10
C PRO A 27 7.73 -10.19 -0.91
N ALA A 28 7.79 -9.98 -2.23
CA ALA A 28 8.73 -10.69 -3.10
C ALA A 28 10.20 -10.41 -2.74
N MET A 29 10.49 -9.20 -2.25
CA MET A 29 11.84 -8.79 -1.84
C MET A 29 12.13 -9.06 -0.37
N LEU A 30 11.14 -8.89 0.51
CA LEU A 30 11.36 -8.81 1.96
C LEU A 30 10.67 -9.91 2.78
N ALA A 31 9.86 -10.80 2.21
CA ALA A 31 9.16 -11.81 3.01
C ALA A 31 10.11 -12.69 3.83
N ARG A 32 11.23 -13.13 3.23
CA ARG A 32 12.28 -13.89 3.93
C ARG A 32 12.89 -13.14 5.12
N PRO A 33 13.48 -11.95 4.94
CA PRO A 33 14.06 -11.21 6.07
C PRO A 33 13.00 -10.78 7.11
N MET A 34 11.80 -10.37 6.69
CA MET A 34 10.71 -10.04 7.62
C MET A 34 10.33 -11.25 8.48
N ALA A 35 10.19 -12.43 7.87
CA ALA A 35 9.85 -13.64 8.58
C ALA A 35 10.92 -14.04 9.60
N ALA A 36 12.20 -13.91 9.23
CA ALA A 36 13.32 -14.18 10.10
C ALA A 36 13.38 -13.22 11.30
N GLU A 37 13.18 -11.92 11.07
CA GLU A 37 13.19 -10.88 12.11
C GLU A 37 12.01 -11.03 13.09
N LEU A 38 10.82 -11.34 12.57
CA LEU A 38 9.60 -11.47 13.35
C LEU A 38 9.41 -12.86 13.99
N GLY A 39 10.31 -13.81 13.70
CA GLY A 39 10.23 -15.18 14.21
C GLY A 39 9.03 -15.98 13.68
N VAL A 40 8.59 -15.71 12.44
CA VAL A 40 7.44 -16.37 11.79
C VAL A 40 7.88 -17.14 10.55
N ALA A 41 6.98 -17.95 9.98
CA ALA A 41 7.23 -18.61 8.71
C ALA A 41 7.05 -17.62 7.54
N GLU A 42 7.84 -17.75 6.48
CA GLU A 42 7.72 -16.90 5.27
C GLU A 42 6.30 -16.88 4.68
N PRO A 43 5.56 -18.01 4.59
CA PRO A 43 4.16 -18.00 4.15
C PRO A 43 3.23 -17.13 4.99
N THR A 44 3.56 -16.86 6.26
CA THR A 44 2.77 -15.96 7.13
C THR A 44 2.81 -14.52 6.60
N VAL A 45 3.92 -14.06 6.03
CA VAL A 45 4.02 -12.74 5.41
C VAL A 45 3.14 -12.66 4.17
N PHE A 46 3.16 -13.70 3.33
CA PHE A 46 2.27 -13.79 2.16
C PHE A 46 0.80 -13.90 2.55
N ALA A 47 0.47 -14.56 3.67
CA ALA A 47 -0.89 -14.60 4.20
C ALA A 47 -1.37 -13.20 4.61
N ALA A 48 -0.54 -12.43 5.31
CA ALA A 48 -0.85 -11.04 5.68
C ALA A 48 -1.06 -10.17 4.43
N PHE A 49 -0.18 -10.29 3.43
CA PHE A 49 -0.35 -9.63 2.13
C PHE A 49 -1.65 -10.04 1.42
N SER A 50 -2.00 -11.33 1.45
CA SER A 50 -3.24 -11.83 0.84
C SER A 50 -4.48 -11.25 1.51
N VAL A 51 -4.46 -11.10 2.84
CA VAL A 51 -5.53 -10.41 3.57
C VAL A 51 -5.64 -8.96 3.10
N ALA A 52 -4.54 -8.25 2.87
CA ALA A 52 -4.56 -6.90 2.31
C ALA A 52 -5.28 -6.86 0.94
N LEU A 53 -5.00 -7.82 0.05
CA LEU A 53 -5.69 -7.92 -1.24
C LEU A 53 -7.20 -8.10 -1.10
N VAL A 54 -7.64 -8.88 -0.11
CA VAL A 54 -9.06 -9.04 0.20
C VAL A 54 -9.67 -7.72 0.68
N VAL A 55 -8.97 -6.98 1.55
CA VAL A 55 -9.41 -5.63 1.97
C VAL A 55 -9.52 -4.71 0.77
N SER A 56 -8.52 -4.66 -0.11
CA SER A 56 -8.54 -3.85 -1.32
C SER A 56 -9.72 -4.21 -2.23
N ALA A 57 -10.07 -5.49 -2.35
CA ALA A 57 -11.22 -5.93 -3.14
C ALA A 57 -12.55 -5.38 -2.59
N PHE A 58 -12.72 -5.34 -1.28
CA PHE A 58 -13.91 -4.76 -0.64
C PHE A 58 -13.94 -3.22 -0.73
N VAL A 59 -12.77 -2.58 -0.60
CA VAL A 59 -12.65 -1.11 -0.65
C VAL A 59 -12.74 -0.57 -2.07
N GLY A 60 -12.34 -1.35 -3.09
CA GLY A 60 -12.28 -0.96 -4.50
C GLY A 60 -13.54 -0.27 -5.05
N PRO A 61 -14.75 -0.86 -4.90
CA PRO A 61 -16.00 -0.22 -5.34
C PRO A 61 -16.28 1.11 -4.64
N HIS A 62 -15.91 1.23 -3.36
CA HIS A 62 -16.05 2.49 -2.60
C HIS A 62 -15.08 3.55 -3.08
N SER A 63 -13.82 3.18 -3.37
CA SER A 63 -12.81 4.06 -3.95
C SER A 63 -13.24 4.57 -5.32
N GLY A 64 -13.74 3.70 -6.20
CA GLY A 64 -14.27 4.08 -7.52
C GLY A 64 -15.40 5.12 -7.40
N ARG A 65 -16.42 4.84 -6.57
CA ARG A 65 -17.52 5.79 -6.32
C ARG A 65 -17.05 7.14 -5.76
N ARG A 66 -15.99 7.15 -4.93
CA ARG A 66 -15.42 8.39 -4.41
C ARG A 66 -14.65 9.15 -5.49
N ILE A 67 -13.95 8.46 -6.38
CA ILE A 67 -13.29 9.06 -7.55
C ILE A 67 -14.33 9.71 -8.47
N ASP A 68 -15.44 9.03 -8.74
CA ASP A 68 -16.51 9.57 -9.60
C ASP A 68 -17.16 10.83 -9.00
N ARG A 69 -17.31 10.87 -7.67
CA ARG A 69 -17.97 11.98 -6.97
C ARG A 69 -17.07 13.18 -6.67
N TRP A 70 -15.80 12.94 -6.31
CA TRP A 70 -14.89 13.97 -5.79
C TRP A 70 -13.70 14.24 -6.73
N GLY A 71 -13.59 13.47 -7.81
CA GLY A 71 -12.42 13.45 -8.70
C GLY A 71 -11.27 12.62 -8.13
N GLY A 72 -10.32 12.26 -9.00
CA GLY A 72 -9.19 11.39 -8.61
C GLY A 72 -8.18 12.03 -7.68
N ARG A 73 -8.00 13.36 -7.74
CA ARG A 73 -6.93 14.07 -7.00
C ARG A 73 -7.08 14.00 -5.46
N PRO A 74 -8.22 14.34 -4.84
CA PRO A 74 -8.37 14.23 -3.38
C PRO A 74 -8.32 12.78 -2.90
N VAL A 75 -8.87 11.83 -3.67
CA VAL A 75 -8.81 10.40 -3.34
C VAL A 75 -7.36 9.92 -3.35
N LEU A 76 -6.59 10.28 -4.39
CA LEU A 76 -5.18 9.92 -4.49
C LEU A 76 -4.35 10.47 -3.33
N MET A 77 -4.59 11.72 -2.92
CA MET A 77 -3.88 12.31 -1.76
C MET A 77 -4.20 11.54 -0.47
N ALA A 78 -5.47 11.20 -0.24
CA ALA A 78 -5.89 10.44 0.93
C ALA A 78 -5.28 9.03 0.95
N THR A 79 -5.29 8.33 -0.19
CA THR A 79 -4.69 6.99 -0.29
C THR A 79 -3.17 7.03 -0.19
N SER A 80 -2.51 8.08 -0.69
CA SER A 80 -1.06 8.28 -0.48
C SER A 80 -0.71 8.50 0.99
N ALA A 81 -1.53 9.24 1.74
CA ALA A 81 -1.33 9.40 3.19
C ALA A 81 -1.55 8.08 3.94
N LEU A 82 -2.61 7.34 3.59
CA LEU A 82 -2.88 6.01 4.15
C LEU A 82 -1.73 5.04 3.85
N PHE A 83 -1.20 5.07 2.63
CA PHE A 83 -0.06 4.28 2.21
C PHE A 83 1.21 4.58 3.03
N ALA A 84 1.50 5.87 3.26
CA ALA A 84 2.62 6.26 4.11
C ALA A 84 2.45 5.77 5.56
N VAL A 85 1.24 5.82 6.11
CA VAL A 85 0.93 5.28 7.44
C VAL A 85 1.11 3.75 7.47
N GLY A 86 0.63 3.03 6.46
CA GLY A 86 0.80 1.58 6.34
C GLY A 86 2.27 1.17 6.28
N LEU A 87 3.09 1.89 5.51
CA LEU A 87 4.54 1.67 5.45
C LEU A 87 5.23 1.97 6.79
N ALA A 88 4.85 3.05 7.47
CA ALA A 88 5.38 3.37 8.79
C ALA A 88 4.99 2.31 9.84
N ALA A 89 3.74 1.84 9.81
CA ALA A 89 3.28 0.74 10.66
C ALA A 89 4.05 -0.56 10.36
N MET A 90 4.36 -0.82 9.09
CA MET A 90 5.17 -1.98 8.68
C MET A 90 6.59 -1.89 9.25
N ALA A 91 7.22 -0.72 9.16
CA ALA A 91 8.57 -0.48 9.69
C ALA A 91 8.66 -0.61 11.22
N LEU A 92 7.53 -0.42 11.92
CA LEU A 92 7.42 -0.56 13.37
C LEU A 92 6.87 -1.92 13.82
N ALA A 93 6.63 -2.85 12.88
CA ALA A 93 6.08 -4.16 13.21
C ALA A 93 7.10 -4.97 14.03
N SER A 94 6.65 -5.54 15.15
CA SER A 94 7.48 -6.32 16.08
C SER A 94 7.00 -7.76 16.26
N GLY A 95 5.91 -8.15 15.59
CA GLY A 95 5.42 -9.52 15.54
C GLY A 95 4.33 -9.75 14.48
N PRO A 96 3.74 -10.95 14.44
CA PRO A 96 2.71 -11.32 13.46
C PRO A 96 1.47 -10.43 13.53
N VAL A 97 1.01 -10.06 14.73
CA VAL A 97 -0.20 -9.23 14.88
C VAL A 97 0.01 -7.84 14.29
N SER A 98 1.13 -7.17 14.60
CA SER A 98 1.47 -5.87 14.03
C SER A 98 1.72 -5.94 12.53
N LEU A 99 2.29 -7.05 12.04
CA LEU A 99 2.48 -7.30 10.61
C LEU A 99 1.14 -7.36 9.87
N PHE A 100 0.18 -8.14 10.38
CA PHE A 100 -1.17 -8.21 9.80
C PHE A 100 -1.89 -6.87 9.89
N ALA A 101 -1.77 -6.15 11.02
CA ALA A 101 -2.36 -4.82 11.16
C ALA A 101 -1.80 -3.82 10.15
N ALA A 102 -0.48 -3.83 9.92
CA ALA A 102 0.16 -2.98 8.91
C ALA A 102 -0.33 -3.34 7.49
N TRP A 103 -0.41 -4.63 7.16
CA TRP A 103 -0.94 -5.07 5.85
C TRP A 103 -2.42 -4.74 5.67
N LEU A 104 -3.24 -4.82 6.72
CA LEU A 104 -4.64 -4.39 6.69
C LEU A 104 -4.79 -2.89 6.38
N VAL A 105 -3.87 -2.05 6.87
CA VAL A 105 -3.85 -0.62 6.56
C VAL A 105 -3.37 -0.35 5.14
N MET A 106 -2.48 -1.19 4.63
CA MET A 106 -1.94 -1.09 3.26
C MET A 106 -2.95 -1.54 2.18
N GLY A 107 -3.86 -2.45 2.53
CA GLY A 107 -4.92 -2.96 1.65
C GLY A 107 -6.11 -2.03 1.53
#